data_AF-A0A4Y6RQB9-F1
#
_entry.id   AF-A0A4Y6RQB9-F1
#
_cell.length_a   1.000
_cell.length_b   1.000
_cell.length_c   1.000
_cell.angle_alpha   90.00
_cell.angle_beta   90.00
_cell.angle_gamma   90.00
#
_symmetry.space_group_name_H-M   'P 1'
#
loop_
_entity.id
_entity.type
_entity.pdbx_description
1 polymer ?
#
loop_
_entity_poly.entity_id
_entity_poly.type
_entity_poly.pdbx_seq_one_letter_code
_entity_poly.pdbx_strand_id
1 'polypeptide(L)'
;MDRWNILEDLASRNAFPVETIPYCLNNPERSAAIFLPLLGKAASGRALEATEEKSLYLGIHLLAALRISAAFSPLLDLATKQPQLLFQILGEVGIATTLPRILMCLADGRDDALWQVVKRHELDFLIRDACLRAWTYEALNDRISAVAVTQALRAYLDEDDAPEPDDPIWSGWLIAIADLGHSELAPIAVRAIETGRILAEDGGRAENDVAGFKTALQETISATDLSAWLERRGYVPFGKGERDWGDCFLNAPQPPHVL
;
A
#
# COMPACT_ATOMS: atom_id res chain seq x y z
N MET A 1 16.87 -20.52 -15.55
CA MET A 1 15.94 -21.33 -14.74
C MET A 1 14.63 -21.50 -15.50
N ASP A 2 14.05 -22.69 -15.51
CA ASP A 2 12.72 -22.90 -16.11
C ASP A 2 11.60 -22.39 -15.19
N ARG A 3 10.35 -22.40 -15.69
CA ARG A 3 9.19 -21.86 -14.96
C ARG A 3 8.92 -22.65 -13.68
N TRP A 4 9.00 -23.97 -13.73
CA TRP A 4 8.63 -24.83 -12.61
C TRP A 4 9.59 -24.63 -11.44
N ASN A 5 10.89 -24.61 -11.72
CA ASN A 5 11.92 -24.40 -10.69
C ASN A 5 11.78 -23.03 -10.03
N ILE A 6 11.41 -21.99 -10.78
CA ILE A 6 11.16 -20.65 -10.21
C ILE A 6 9.96 -20.70 -9.26
N LEU A 7 8.85 -21.32 -9.67
CA LEU A 7 7.63 -21.36 -8.86
C LEU A 7 7.85 -22.19 -7.58
N GLU A 8 8.46 -23.36 -7.67
CA GLU A 8 8.76 -24.21 -6.52
C GLU A 8 9.69 -23.50 -5.51
N ASP A 9 10.78 -22.89 -5.99
CA ASP A 9 11.74 -22.22 -5.10
C ASP A 9 11.12 -21.01 -4.40
N LEU A 10 10.34 -20.18 -5.10
CA LEU A 10 9.64 -19.04 -4.49
C LEU A 10 8.44 -19.42 -3.63
N ALA A 11 7.86 -20.61 -3.84
CA ALA A 11 6.82 -21.16 -2.99
C ALA A 11 7.37 -21.74 -1.68
N SER A 12 8.67 -22.08 -1.63
CA SER A 12 9.33 -22.58 -0.43
C SER A 12 9.39 -21.49 0.65
N ARG A 13 8.95 -21.83 1.85
CA ARG A 13 9.00 -20.97 3.04
C ARG A 13 10.13 -21.31 4.00
N ASN A 14 10.82 -22.43 3.74
CA ASN A 14 11.85 -22.96 4.65
C ASN A 14 13.25 -22.42 4.34
N ALA A 15 13.45 -21.88 3.13
CA ALA A 15 14.73 -21.35 2.68
C ALA A 15 14.50 -20.07 1.89
N PHE A 16 15.29 -19.04 2.20
CA PHE A 16 15.28 -17.81 1.42
C PHE A 16 15.82 -18.11 0.01
N PRO A 17 15.11 -17.74 -1.06
CA PRO A 17 15.48 -18.07 -2.44
C PRO A 17 16.62 -17.18 -2.96
N VAL A 18 17.83 -17.42 -2.44
CA VAL A 18 19.06 -16.65 -2.67
C VAL A 18 19.46 -16.55 -4.14
N GLU A 19 19.16 -17.55 -4.96
CA GLU A 19 19.49 -17.55 -6.39
C GLU A 19 18.31 -17.10 -7.26
N THR A 20 17.09 -17.49 -6.90
CA THR A 20 15.91 -17.25 -7.74
C THR A 20 15.45 -15.80 -7.73
N ILE A 21 15.53 -15.09 -6.58
CA ILE A 21 15.20 -13.65 -6.54
C ILE A 21 16.15 -12.87 -7.47
N PRO A 22 17.50 -12.95 -7.33
CA PRO A 22 18.41 -12.27 -8.25
C PRO A 22 18.22 -12.71 -9.70
N TYR A 23 17.97 -14.00 -9.96
CA TYR A 23 17.68 -14.46 -11.32
C TYR A 23 16.45 -13.76 -11.90
N CYS A 24 15.34 -13.67 -11.15
CA CYS A 24 14.13 -12.99 -11.60
C CYS A 24 14.36 -11.50 -11.83
N LEU A 25 15.06 -10.82 -10.91
CA LEU A 25 15.39 -9.39 -11.04
C LEU A 25 16.25 -9.10 -12.28
N ASN A 26 17.13 -10.02 -12.66
CA ASN A 26 17.96 -9.90 -13.86
C ASN A 26 17.26 -10.37 -15.15
N ASN A 27 16.05 -10.92 -15.08
CA ASN A 27 15.30 -11.46 -16.22
C ASN A 27 13.85 -10.95 -16.24
N PRO A 28 13.62 -9.63 -16.38
CA PRO A 28 12.30 -9.02 -16.20
C PRO A 28 11.22 -9.58 -17.13
N GLU A 29 11.53 -9.82 -18.41
CA GLU A 29 10.59 -10.40 -19.37
C GLU A 29 10.13 -11.81 -18.94
N ARG A 30 11.08 -12.61 -18.41
CA ARG A 30 10.78 -13.96 -17.92
C ARG A 30 9.89 -13.90 -16.69
N SER A 31 10.20 -13.02 -15.73
CA SER A 31 9.38 -12.82 -14.53
C SER A 31 7.98 -12.31 -14.86
N ALA A 32 7.87 -11.32 -15.75
CA ALA A 32 6.58 -10.82 -16.22
C ALA A 32 5.74 -11.92 -16.89
N ALA A 33 6.35 -12.73 -17.78
CA ALA A 33 5.68 -13.82 -18.46
C ALA A 33 5.18 -14.94 -17.52
N ILE A 34 5.75 -15.06 -16.32
CA ILE A 34 5.31 -16.02 -15.30
C ILE A 34 4.24 -15.41 -14.39
N PHE A 35 4.52 -14.25 -13.79
CA PHE A 35 3.69 -13.73 -12.70
C PHE A 35 2.49 -12.90 -13.16
N LEU A 36 2.55 -12.21 -14.31
CA LEU A 36 1.37 -11.48 -14.81
C LEU A 36 0.17 -12.42 -15.09
N PRO A 37 0.35 -13.58 -15.75
CA PRO A 37 -0.75 -14.53 -15.92
C PRO A 37 -1.31 -15.08 -14.61
N LEU A 38 -0.45 -15.34 -13.61
CA LEU A 38 -0.89 -15.81 -12.29
C LEU A 38 -1.68 -14.74 -11.53
N LEU A 39 -1.18 -13.50 -11.52
CA LEU A 39 -1.88 -12.37 -10.94
C LEU A 39 -3.23 -12.13 -11.64
N GLY A 40 -3.26 -12.16 -12.97
CA GLY A 40 -4.51 -12.05 -13.73
C GLY A 40 -5.48 -13.20 -13.48
N LYS A 41 -4.97 -14.43 -13.26
CA LYS A 41 -5.77 -15.60 -12.87
C LYS A 41 -6.41 -15.38 -11.49
N ALA A 42 -5.64 -14.98 -10.48
CA ALA A 42 -6.14 -14.61 -9.16
C ALA A 42 -7.16 -13.47 -9.20
N ALA A 43 -6.86 -12.38 -9.91
CA ALA A 43 -7.75 -11.22 -10.04
C ALA A 43 -9.11 -11.58 -10.66
N SER A 44 -9.13 -12.57 -11.57
CA SER A 44 -10.36 -13.09 -12.18
C SER A 44 -11.14 -14.10 -11.31
N GLY A 45 -10.70 -14.37 -10.07
CA GLY A 45 -11.30 -15.36 -9.18
C GLY A 45 -11.08 -16.80 -9.62
N ARG A 46 -10.15 -17.06 -10.55
CA ARG A 46 -9.81 -18.42 -10.99
C ARG A 46 -8.85 -19.06 -9.99
N ALA A 47 -9.15 -20.29 -9.59
CA ALA A 47 -8.37 -21.04 -8.59
C ALA A 47 -6.90 -21.20 -8.99
N LEU A 48 -5.99 -20.78 -8.12
CA LEU A 48 -4.56 -21.04 -8.22
C LEU A 48 -4.23 -22.44 -7.69
N GLU A 49 -3.19 -23.06 -8.24
CA GLU A 49 -2.58 -24.22 -7.60
C GLU A 49 -1.80 -23.79 -6.36
N ALA A 50 -1.58 -24.69 -5.39
CA ALA A 50 -0.92 -24.35 -4.13
C ALA A 50 0.48 -23.76 -4.31
N THR A 51 1.28 -24.27 -5.26
CA THR A 51 2.59 -23.71 -5.60
C THR A 51 2.46 -22.33 -6.28
N GLU A 52 1.47 -22.14 -7.15
CA GLU A 52 1.20 -20.83 -7.79
C GLU A 52 0.82 -19.77 -6.76
N GLU A 53 -0.09 -20.09 -5.83
CA GLU A 53 -0.52 -19.17 -4.78
C GLU A 53 0.63 -18.76 -3.85
N LYS A 54 1.40 -19.74 -3.36
CA LYS A 54 2.54 -19.47 -2.47
C LYS A 54 3.64 -18.65 -3.16
N SER A 55 3.95 -18.97 -4.41
CA SER A 55 4.96 -18.23 -5.18
C SER A 55 4.49 -16.84 -5.58
N LEU A 56 3.18 -16.61 -5.74
CA LEU A 56 2.62 -15.32 -6.10
C LEU A 56 2.91 -14.23 -5.06
N TYR A 57 3.10 -14.59 -3.78
CA TYR A 57 3.58 -13.68 -2.75
C TYR A 57 4.85 -12.92 -3.20
N LEU A 58 5.96 -13.64 -3.45
CA LEU A 58 7.20 -13.03 -3.94
C LEU A 58 7.06 -12.56 -5.39
N GLY A 59 6.21 -13.21 -6.19
CA GLY A 59 5.90 -12.80 -7.56
C GLY A 59 5.38 -11.36 -7.67
N ILE A 60 4.47 -10.94 -6.80
CA ILE A 60 3.94 -9.56 -6.76
C ILE A 60 5.06 -8.58 -6.40
N HIS A 61 5.89 -8.90 -5.41
CA HIS A 61 7.04 -8.08 -5.00
C HIS A 61 8.08 -7.96 -6.12
N LEU A 62 8.33 -9.03 -6.88
CA LEU A 62 9.19 -9.02 -8.06
C LEU A 62 8.64 -8.12 -9.17
N LEU A 63 7.34 -8.23 -9.48
CA LEU A 63 6.70 -7.35 -10.47
C LEU A 63 6.84 -5.86 -10.07
N ALA A 64 6.71 -5.56 -8.79
CA ALA A 64 6.89 -4.22 -8.24
C ALA A 64 8.34 -3.72 -8.35
N ALA A 65 9.30 -4.52 -7.86
CA ALA A 65 10.73 -4.17 -7.91
C ALA A 65 11.23 -3.96 -9.35
N LEU A 66 10.69 -4.75 -10.30
CA LEU A 66 10.96 -4.66 -11.73
C LEU A 66 10.18 -3.55 -12.46
N ARG A 67 9.30 -2.82 -11.77
CA ARG A 67 8.45 -1.76 -12.34
C ARG A 67 7.58 -2.22 -13.51
N ILE A 68 7.05 -3.45 -13.44
CA ILE A 68 6.16 -4.00 -14.46
C ILE A 68 4.75 -3.39 -14.31
N SER A 69 4.55 -2.17 -14.84
CA SER A 69 3.31 -1.39 -14.69
C SER A 69 2.04 -2.11 -15.16
N ALA A 70 2.16 -3.11 -16.04
CA ALA A 70 1.07 -4.00 -16.43
C ALA A 70 0.47 -4.80 -15.26
N ALA A 71 1.18 -4.91 -14.13
CA ALA A 71 0.72 -5.60 -12.92
C ALA A 71 -0.27 -4.79 -12.08
N PHE A 72 -0.29 -3.46 -12.20
CA PHE A 72 -1.12 -2.61 -11.32
C PHE A 72 -2.61 -2.89 -11.45
N SER A 73 -3.15 -2.94 -12.67
CA SER A 73 -4.60 -3.16 -12.86
C SER A 73 -5.04 -4.54 -12.35
N PRO A 74 -4.35 -5.65 -12.67
CA PRO A 74 -4.63 -6.95 -12.06
C PRO A 74 -4.48 -6.96 -10.53
N LEU A 75 -3.50 -6.26 -9.97
CA LEU A 75 -3.33 -6.17 -8.51
C LEU A 75 -4.48 -5.40 -7.85
N LEU A 76 -4.91 -4.29 -8.45
CA LEU A 76 -6.04 -3.50 -7.96
C LEU A 76 -7.35 -4.27 -8.08
N ASP A 77 -7.52 -5.05 -9.16
CA ASP A 77 -8.64 -5.96 -9.33
C ASP A 77 -8.63 -7.07 -8.27
N LEU A 78 -7.47 -7.66 -7.97
CA LEU A 78 -7.34 -8.62 -6.87
C LEU A 78 -7.71 -7.98 -5.53
N ALA A 79 -7.23 -6.76 -5.25
CA ALA A 79 -7.53 -6.03 -4.02
C ALA A 79 -9.01 -5.68 -3.85
N THR A 80 -9.70 -5.36 -4.96
CA THR A 80 -11.08 -4.86 -4.91
C THR A 80 -12.14 -5.93 -5.15
N LYS A 81 -11.84 -6.95 -5.96
CA LYS A 81 -12.80 -8.00 -6.35
C LYS A 81 -12.56 -9.31 -5.61
N GLN A 82 -11.35 -9.54 -5.11
CA GLN A 82 -10.94 -10.77 -4.44
C GLN A 82 -10.15 -10.46 -3.14
N PRO A 83 -10.62 -9.55 -2.26
CA PRO A 83 -9.84 -9.07 -1.12
C PRO A 83 -9.41 -10.20 -0.18
N GLN A 84 -10.26 -11.21 0.05
CA GLN A 84 -9.90 -12.35 0.92
C GLN A 84 -8.72 -13.15 0.34
N LEU A 85 -8.65 -13.32 -0.98
CA LEU A 85 -7.52 -13.97 -1.63
C LEU A 85 -6.27 -13.10 -1.54
N LEU A 86 -6.40 -11.77 -1.64
CA LEU A 86 -5.26 -10.86 -1.40
C LEU A 86 -4.72 -11.03 0.03
N PHE A 87 -5.59 -11.10 1.04
CA PHE A 87 -5.21 -11.37 2.44
C PHE A 87 -4.55 -12.73 2.61
N GLN A 88 -5.01 -13.76 1.90
CA GLN A 88 -4.36 -15.08 1.91
C GLN A 88 -2.94 -15.03 1.31
N ILE A 89 -2.77 -14.30 0.20
CA ILE A 89 -1.47 -14.22 -0.50
C ILE A 89 -0.47 -13.34 0.25
N LEU A 90 -0.85 -12.13 0.65
CA LEU A 90 0.05 -11.12 1.24
C LEU A 90 0.05 -11.13 2.77
N GLY A 91 -1.02 -11.61 3.40
CA GLY A 91 -1.23 -11.49 4.84
C GLY A 91 -1.52 -10.07 5.27
N GLU A 92 -2.00 -9.93 6.51
CA GLU A 92 -2.30 -8.62 7.10
C GLU A 92 -1.08 -7.71 7.15
N VAL A 93 0.07 -8.24 7.59
CA VAL A 93 1.35 -7.50 7.63
C VAL A 93 1.77 -7.05 6.23
N GLY A 94 1.67 -7.91 5.22
CA GLY A 94 2.01 -7.55 3.84
C GLY A 94 1.08 -6.47 3.29
N ILE A 95 -0.22 -6.54 3.56
CA ILE A 95 -1.18 -5.50 3.14
C ILE A 95 -0.86 -4.16 3.83
N ALA A 96 -0.60 -4.17 5.13
CA ALA A 96 -0.30 -2.94 5.87
C ALA A 96 1.06 -2.31 5.49
N THR A 97 2.06 -3.13 5.15
CA THR A 97 3.45 -2.66 5.03
C THR A 97 4.03 -2.70 3.63
N THR A 98 3.80 -3.77 2.85
CA THR A 98 4.42 -3.94 1.52
C THR A 98 3.51 -3.56 0.38
N LEU A 99 2.20 -3.78 0.48
CA LEU A 99 1.22 -3.37 -0.54
C LEU A 99 1.29 -1.88 -0.89
N PRO A 100 1.34 -0.91 0.05
CA PRO A 100 1.49 0.51 -0.32
C PRO A 100 2.76 0.74 -1.15
N ARG A 101 3.87 0.11 -0.77
CA ARG A 101 5.18 0.23 -1.44
C ARG A 101 5.19 -0.44 -2.82
N ILE A 102 4.44 -1.53 -2.98
CA ILE A 102 4.17 -2.19 -4.25
C ILE A 102 3.36 -1.26 -5.16
N LEU A 103 2.30 -0.64 -4.64
CA LEU A 103 1.47 0.30 -5.40
C LEU A 103 2.26 1.53 -5.85
N MET A 104 3.11 2.10 -4.98
CA MET A 104 4.07 3.17 -5.34
C MET A 104 5.03 2.76 -6.47
N CYS A 105 5.30 1.46 -6.63
CA CYS A 105 6.11 0.98 -7.74
C CYS A 105 5.35 0.96 -9.07
N LEU A 106 4.06 0.63 -9.02
CA LEU A 106 3.27 0.20 -10.18
C LEU A 106 2.23 1.22 -10.66
N ALA A 107 1.84 2.19 -9.81
CA ALA A 107 0.79 3.16 -10.09
C ALA A 107 1.16 4.07 -11.26
N ASP A 108 2.32 4.73 -11.18
CA ASP A 108 2.92 5.53 -12.24
C ASP A 108 1.93 6.50 -12.91
N GLY A 109 1.34 7.41 -12.13
CA GLY A 109 0.32 8.36 -12.60
C GLY A 109 -1.08 7.79 -12.76
N ARG A 110 -1.40 6.69 -12.07
CA ARG A 110 -2.79 6.16 -11.95
C ARG A 110 -3.41 6.50 -10.61
N ASP A 111 -3.26 7.75 -10.20
CA ASP A 111 -3.78 8.32 -8.96
C ASP A 111 -5.30 8.23 -8.88
N ASP A 112 -6.04 8.48 -9.96
CA ASP A 112 -7.50 8.32 -10.00
C ASP A 112 -7.92 6.92 -9.56
N ALA A 113 -7.25 5.88 -10.06
CA ALA A 113 -7.57 4.49 -9.74
C ALA A 113 -7.30 4.16 -8.27
N LEU A 114 -6.22 4.70 -7.69
CA LEU A 114 -5.94 4.57 -6.27
C LEU A 114 -7.02 5.26 -5.43
N TRP A 115 -7.37 6.50 -5.78
CA TRP A 115 -8.37 7.29 -5.06
C TRP A 115 -9.76 6.64 -5.09
N GLN A 116 -10.16 6.05 -6.23
CA GLN A 116 -11.42 5.30 -6.29
C GLN A 116 -11.47 4.10 -5.33
N VAL A 117 -10.32 3.51 -4.96
CA VAL A 117 -10.29 2.43 -3.96
C VAL A 117 -10.39 3.00 -2.55
N VAL A 118 -9.76 4.14 -2.26
CA VAL A 118 -9.88 4.82 -0.95
C VAL A 118 -11.35 5.07 -0.58
N LYS A 119 -12.17 5.47 -1.56
CA LYS A 119 -13.60 5.77 -1.39
C LYS A 119 -14.53 4.55 -1.30
N ARG A 120 -14.03 3.32 -1.40
CA ARG A 120 -14.87 2.11 -1.32
C ARG A 120 -15.00 1.61 0.11
N HIS A 121 -15.95 2.17 0.85
CA HIS A 121 -16.15 1.88 2.28
C HIS A 121 -16.44 0.40 2.60
N GLU A 122 -16.89 -0.38 1.61
CA GLU A 122 -17.08 -1.83 1.73
C GLU A 122 -15.76 -2.63 1.77
N LEU A 123 -14.63 -2.01 1.41
CA LEU A 123 -13.31 -2.64 1.46
C LEU A 123 -12.67 -2.49 2.83
N ASP A 124 -11.85 -3.49 3.16
CA ASP A 124 -11.01 -3.47 4.35
C ASP A 124 -10.15 -2.19 4.40
N PHE A 125 -10.07 -1.58 5.59
CA PHE A 125 -9.38 -0.31 5.77
C PHE A 125 -7.88 -0.40 5.42
N LEU A 126 -7.23 -1.56 5.59
CA LEU A 126 -5.81 -1.71 5.25
C LEU A 126 -5.57 -1.62 3.74
N ILE A 127 -6.52 -2.10 2.92
CA ILE A 127 -6.44 -1.97 1.45
C ILE A 127 -6.65 -0.51 1.05
N ARG A 128 -7.64 0.16 1.66
CA ARG A 128 -7.90 1.58 1.44
C ARG A 128 -6.71 2.45 1.85
N ASP A 129 -6.14 2.21 3.03
CA ASP A 129 -4.96 2.91 3.53
C ASP A 129 -3.73 2.67 2.64
N ALA A 130 -3.50 1.43 2.20
CA ALA A 130 -2.42 1.13 1.26
C ALA A 130 -2.54 1.94 -0.05
N CYS A 131 -3.76 2.08 -0.58
CA CYS A 131 -4.02 2.90 -1.75
C CYS A 131 -3.86 4.40 -1.47
N LEU A 132 -4.30 4.87 -0.30
CA LEU A 132 -4.13 6.26 0.13
C LEU A 132 -2.64 6.62 0.27
N ARG A 133 -1.84 5.78 0.89
CA ARG A 133 -0.38 6.00 1.03
C ARG A 133 0.31 6.02 -0.33
N ALA A 134 -0.08 5.15 -1.26
CA ALA A 134 0.42 5.19 -2.63
C ALA A 134 -0.04 6.45 -3.39
N TRP A 135 -1.27 6.90 -3.19
CA TRP A 135 -1.78 8.14 -3.79
C TRP A 135 -1.03 9.37 -3.25
N THR A 136 -0.79 9.42 -1.94
CA THR A 136 0.03 10.45 -1.29
C THR A 136 1.45 10.46 -1.84
N TYR A 137 2.04 9.28 -2.11
CA TYR A 137 3.33 9.20 -2.78
C TYR A 137 3.31 9.83 -4.18
N GLU A 138 2.28 9.58 -4.99
CA GLU A 138 2.16 10.20 -6.32
C GLU A 138 2.06 11.73 -6.21
N ALA A 139 1.30 12.25 -5.23
CA ALA A 139 1.23 13.68 -4.93
C ALA A 139 2.59 14.25 -4.49
N LEU A 140 3.32 13.57 -3.61
CA LEU A 140 4.67 13.97 -3.16
C LEU A 140 5.72 13.97 -4.28
N ASN A 141 5.44 13.30 -5.41
CA ASN A 141 6.29 13.29 -6.60
C ASN A 141 5.74 14.19 -7.72
N ASP A 142 4.89 15.17 -7.38
CA ASP A 142 4.30 16.17 -8.30
C ASP A 142 3.49 15.57 -9.46
N ARG A 143 3.01 14.33 -9.33
CA ARG A 143 2.17 13.68 -10.34
C ARG A 143 0.70 14.08 -10.22
N ILE A 144 0.32 14.61 -9.06
CA ILE A 144 -1.00 15.18 -8.79
C ILE A 144 -0.79 16.64 -8.41
N SER A 145 -1.54 17.56 -9.02
CA SER A 145 -1.41 18.98 -8.67
C SER A 145 -1.83 19.23 -7.21
N ALA A 146 -1.13 20.13 -6.52
CA ALA A 146 -1.46 20.55 -5.15
C ALA A 146 -2.93 20.97 -4.99
N VAL A 147 -3.50 21.65 -6.00
CA VAL A 147 -4.92 22.06 -5.99
C VAL A 147 -5.85 20.84 -5.99
N ALA A 148 -5.58 19.85 -6.85
CA ALA A 148 -6.38 18.63 -6.92
C ALA A 148 -6.28 17.81 -5.62
N VAL A 149 -5.08 17.72 -5.04
CA VAL A 149 -4.84 17.06 -3.75
C VAL A 149 -5.66 17.70 -2.64
N THR A 150 -5.58 19.02 -2.49
CA THR A 150 -6.36 19.78 -1.50
C THR A 150 -7.86 19.57 -1.69
N GLN A 151 -8.34 19.63 -2.94
CA GLN A 151 -9.75 19.43 -3.25
C GLN A 151 -10.22 18.03 -2.89
N ALA A 152 -9.47 16.98 -3.28
CA ALA A 152 -9.82 15.60 -3.00
C ALA A 152 -9.88 15.32 -1.48
N LEU A 153 -8.86 15.74 -0.73
CA LEU A 153 -8.80 15.52 0.72
C LEU A 153 -9.90 16.28 1.46
N ARG A 154 -10.22 17.52 1.03
CA ARG A 154 -11.32 18.29 1.61
C ARG A 154 -12.68 17.66 1.29
N ALA A 155 -12.91 17.32 0.02
CA ALA A 155 -14.17 16.73 -0.41
C ALA A 155 -14.46 15.42 0.31
N TYR A 156 -13.45 14.57 0.52
CA TYR A 156 -13.61 13.28 1.21
C TYR A 156 -14.22 13.39 2.62
N LEU A 157 -14.00 14.49 3.32
CA LEU A 157 -14.61 14.73 4.63
C LEU A 157 -16.09 15.16 4.51
N ASP A 158 -16.41 15.93 3.48
CA ASP A 158 -17.69 16.63 3.31
C ASP A 158 -18.65 15.89 2.33
N GLU A 159 -18.23 14.78 1.73
CA GLU A 159 -19.03 13.94 0.83
C GLU A 159 -20.23 13.31 1.57
N ASP A 160 -21.38 13.20 0.89
CA ASP A 160 -22.61 12.62 1.47
C ASP A 160 -22.42 11.15 1.89
N ASP A 161 -21.51 10.44 1.22
CA ASP A 161 -21.11 9.06 1.49
C ASP A 161 -19.78 8.94 2.25
N ALA A 162 -19.29 10.04 2.86
CA ALA A 162 -18.05 10.02 3.61
C ALA A 162 -18.04 8.92 4.71
N PRO A 163 -16.87 8.30 5.01
CA PRO A 163 -16.78 7.21 5.97
C PRO A 163 -17.45 7.54 7.31
N GLU A 164 -17.98 6.53 7.97
CA GLU A 164 -18.56 6.68 9.30
C GLU A 164 -17.54 7.28 10.29
N PRO A 165 -17.99 7.99 11.34
CA PRO A 165 -17.14 8.29 12.47
C PRO A 165 -16.45 7.01 12.96
N ASP A 166 -15.21 7.14 13.42
CA ASP A 166 -14.37 6.04 13.90
C ASP A 166 -13.89 5.04 12.83
N ASP A 167 -14.18 5.23 11.54
CA ASP A 167 -13.52 4.45 10.48
C ASP A 167 -11.99 4.67 10.55
N PRO A 168 -11.16 3.61 10.67
CA PRO A 168 -9.71 3.73 10.77
C PRO A 168 -9.05 4.50 9.61
N ILE A 169 -9.71 4.59 8.45
CA ILE A 169 -9.21 5.36 7.30
C ILE A 169 -8.97 6.84 7.63
N TRP A 170 -9.68 7.41 8.61
CA TRP A 170 -9.49 8.80 9.02
C TRP A 170 -8.09 9.07 9.57
N SER A 171 -7.47 8.09 10.22
CA SER A 171 -6.07 8.17 10.65
C SER A 171 -5.13 8.29 9.45
N GLY A 172 -5.35 7.48 8.41
CA GLY A 172 -4.59 7.56 7.15
C GLY A 172 -4.78 8.90 6.45
N TRP A 173 -6.00 9.43 6.45
CA TRP A 173 -6.32 10.76 5.88
C TRP A 173 -5.61 11.91 6.60
N LEU A 174 -5.57 11.90 7.94
CA LEU A 174 -4.80 12.87 8.71
C LEU A 174 -3.30 12.79 8.41
N ILE A 175 -2.76 11.57 8.35
CA ILE A 175 -1.35 11.33 8.04
C ILE A 175 -1.04 11.88 6.65
N ALA A 176 -1.89 11.62 5.65
CA ALA A 176 -1.72 12.15 4.30
C ALA A 176 -1.69 13.69 4.30
N ILE A 177 -2.62 14.36 4.99
CA ILE A 177 -2.63 15.84 5.08
C ILE A 177 -1.32 16.37 5.71
N ALA A 178 -0.90 15.78 6.83
CA ALA A 178 0.30 16.19 7.52
C ALA A 178 1.56 15.96 6.66
N ASP A 179 1.62 14.82 5.98
CA ASP A 179 2.75 14.42 5.13
C ASP A 179 2.86 15.24 3.85
N LEU A 180 1.75 15.73 3.32
CA LEU A 180 1.77 16.61 2.16
C LEU A 180 2.08 18.07 2.51
N GLY A 181 2.10 18.43 3.79
CA GLY A 181 2.40 19.80 4.20
C GLY A 181 1.29 20.81 3.91
N HIS A 182 0.07 20.37 3.59
CA HIS A 182 -1.07 21.24 3.24
C HIS A 182 -1.66 21.93 4.47
N SER A 183 -0.99 22.97 4.94
CA SER A 183 -1.40 23.75 6.12
C SER A 183 -2.81 24.35 6.01
N GLU A 184 -3.29 24.62 4.79
CA GLU A 184 -4.65 25.08 4.53
C GLU A 184 -5.75 24.06 4.88
N LEU A 185 -5.41 22.77 4.97
CA LEU A 185 -6.31 21.72 5.44
C LEU A 185 -6.25 21.51 6.97
N ALA A 186 -5.32 22.18 7.67
CA ALA A 186 -5.19 22.02 9.12
C ALA A 186 -6.49 22.35 9.88
N PRO A 187 -7.26 23.42 9.55
CA PRO A 187 -8.51 23.70 10.25
C PRO A 187 -9.56 22.60 10.08
N ILE A 188 -9.64 21.96 8.90
CA ILE A 188 -10.61 20.88 8.69
C ILE A 188 -10.18 19.58 9.38
N ALA A 189 -8.87 19.31 9.44
CA ALA A 189 -8.31 18.17 10.15
C ALA A 189 -8.54 18.28 11.65
N VAL A 190 -8.27 19.45 12.24
CA VAL A 190 -8.55 19.74 13.66
C VAL A 190 -10.03 19.58 13.96
N ARG A 191 -10.91 20.14 13.12
CA ARG A 191 -12.37 19.98 13.27
C ARG A 191 -12.77 18.51 13.28
N ALA A 192 -12.26 17.70 12.35
CA ALA A 192 -12.59 16.28 12.28
C ALA A 192 -12.19 15.53 13.57
N ILE A 193 -11.04 15.86 14.16
CA ILE A 193 -10.60 15.30 15.45
C ILE A 193 -11.54 15.75 16.58
N GLU A 194 -11.81 17.05 16.69
CA GLU A 194 -12.61 17.63 17.77
C GLU A 194 -14.08 17.18 17.75
N THR A 195 -14.63 16.89 16.56
CA THR A 195 -16.01 16.38 16.42
C THR A 195 -16.11 14.87 16.61
N GLY A 196 -15.02 14.17 16.96
CA GLY A 196 -15.02 12.72 17.15
C GLY A 196 -15.22 11.94 15.84
N ARG A 197 -14.83 12.51 14.69
CA ARG A 197 -14.83 11.78 13.41
C ARG A 197 -13.75 10.69 13.41
N ILE A 198 -12.71 10.88 14.21
CA ILE A 198 -11.51 10.04 14.28
C ILE A 198 -11.49 9.38 15.67
N LEU A 199 -11.24 8.07 15.71
CA LEU A 199 -11.25 7.23 16.90
C LEU A 199 -10.69 7.93 18.15
N ALA A 200 -11.60 8.42 18.99
CA ALA A 200 -11.28 8.89 20.32
C ALA A 200 -11.48 7.73 21.29
N GLU A 201 -10.52 6.80 21.36
CA GLU A 201 -10.62 5.65 22.27
C GLU A 201 -10.72 6.05 23.76
N ASP A 202 -10.33 7.29 24.12
CA ASP A 202 -10.44 7.84 25.48
C ASP A 202 -10.62 9.38 25.50
N GLY A 203 -11.37 9.89 26.49
CA GLY A 203 -11.83 11.29 26.62
C GLY A 203 -10.78 12.39 26.85
N GLY A 204 -9.50 12.14 26.57
CA GLY A 204 -8.41 13.13 26.59
C GLY A 204 -7.47 13.04 25.37
N ARG A 205 -7.79 12.19 24.39
CA ARG A 205 -6.93 11.93 23.22
C ARG A 205 -6.99 13.01 22.15
N ALA A 206 -8.13 13.68 21.98
CA ALA A 206 -8.30 14.69 20.93
C ALA A 206 -7.26 15.82 20.97
N GLU A 207 -6.91 16.32 22.16
CA GLU A 207 -5.85 17.34 22.30
C GLU A 207 -4.46 16.79 21.89
N ASN A 208 -4.16 15.54 22.27
CA ASN A 208 -2.92 14.86 21.90
C ASN A 208 -2.86 14.55 20.40
N ASP A 209 -3.98 14.15 19.79
CA ASP A 209 -4.07 13.87 18.36
C ASP A 209 -3.94 15.15 17.54
N VAL A 210 -4.56 16.25 17.98
CA VAL A 210 -4.37 17.59 17.38
C VAL A 210 -2.90 18.03 17.51
N ALA A 211 -2.28 17.85 18.67
CA ALA A 211 -0.88 18.20 18.88
C ALA A 211 0.07 17.34 18.03
N GLY A 212 -0.21 16.04 17.94
CA GLY A 212 0.53 15.09 17.10
C GLY A 212 0.42 15.44 15.61
N PHE A 213 -0.81 15.71 15.13
CA PHE A 213 -1.06 16.18 13.77
C PHE A 213 -0.30 17.48 13.45
N LYS A 214 -0.39 18.49 14.32
CA LYS A 214 0.33 19.77 14.14
C LYS A 214 1.84 19.59 14.13
N THR A 215 2.36 18.70 14.98
CA THR A 215 3.79 18.38 15.02
C THR A 215 4.23 17.73 13.72
N ALA A 216 3.51 16.71 13.24
CA ALA A 216 3.80 16.05 11.97
C ALA A 216 3.74 17.01 10.78
N LEU A 217 2.72 17.88 10.73
CA LEU A 217 2.60 18.92 9.70
C LEU A 217 3.79 19.88 9.71
N GLN A 218 4.21 20.34 10.91
CA GLN A 218 5.35 21.24 11.05
C GLN A 218 6.67 20.56 10.67
N GLU A 219 6.85 19.29 11.01
CA GLU A 219 8.01 18.49 10.60
C GLU A 219 8.12 18.42 9.07
N THR A 220 7.01 18.17 8.37
CA THR A 220 6.96 18.15 6.91
C THR A 220 7.34 19.51 6.32
N ILE A 221 6.71 20.59 6.78
CA ILE A 221 6.98 21.95 6.27
C ILE A 221 8.44 22.36 6.52
N SER A 222 9.04 21.87 7.60
CA SER A 222 10.42 22.21 7.98
C SER A 222 11.47 21.24 7.41
N ALA A 223 11.06 20.21 6.67
CA ALA A 223 11.97 19.21 6.13
C ALA A 223 12.88 19.80 5.06
N THR A 224 14.19 19.74 5.29
CA THR A 224 15.22 20.23 4.35
C THR A 224 15.83 19.11 3.49
N ASP A 225 15.75 17.87 3.96
CA ASP A 225 16.13 16.66 3.21
C ASP A 225 14.89 15.83 2.92
N LEU A 226 14.34 16.01 1.71
CA LEU A 226 13.14 15.32 1.26
C LEU A 226 13.34 13.80 1.19
N SER A 227 14.53 13.32 0.80
CA SER A 227 14.78 11.90 0.63
C SER A 227 14.77 11.17 1.97
N ALA A 228 15.51 11.70 2.95
CA ALA A 228 15.53 11.14 4.30
C ALA A 228 14.16 11.24 4.98
N TRP A 229 13.42 12.33 4.72
CA TRP A 229 12.07 12.51 5.22
C TRP A 229 11.10 11.46 4.65
N LEU A 230 11.09 11.26 3.31
CA LEU A 230 10.25 10.26 2.65
C LEU A 230 10.52 8.85 3.19
N GLU A 231 11.80 8.51 3.40
CA GLU A 231 12.20 7.22 3.96
C GLU A 231 11.64 7.00 5.36
N ARG A 232 11.81 7.98 6.26
CA ARG A 232 11.29 7.91 7.64
C ARG A 232 9.77 7.81 7.69
N ARG A 233 9.05 8.41 6.74
CA ARG A 233 7.58 8.33 6.64
C ARG A 233 7.09 7.08 5.90
N GLY A 234 8.01 6.27 5.38
CA GLY A 234 7.69 5.01 4.68
C GLY A 234 7.24 5.19 3.23
N TYR A 235 7.49 6.35 2.62
CA TYR A 235 7.26 6.63 1.19
C TYR A 235 8.41 6.11 0.33
N VAL A 236 8.76 4.84 0.52
CA VAL A 236 9.83 4.16 -0.19
C VAL A 236 9.22 3.04 -1.04
N PRO A 237 9.24 3.16 -2.37
CA PRO A 237 8.81 2.06 -3.24
C PRO A 237 9.56 0.76 -2.94
N PHE A 238 8.89 -0.38 -3.10
CA PHE A 238 9.48 -1.68 -2.80
C PHE A 238 10.71 -1.98 -3.67
N GLY A 239 11.73 -2.61 -3.09
CA GLY A 239 12.97 -3.01 -3.77
C GLY A 239 14.08 -1.94 -3.73
N LYS A 240 13.85 -0.82 -3.05
CA LYS A 240 14.88 0.22 -2.82
C LYS A 240 15.61 0.08 -1.48
N GLY A 241 15.01 -0.59 -0.49
CA GLY A 241 15.59 -0.78 0.84
C GLY A 241 16.51 -2.00 0.90
N GLU A 242 17.61 -1.89 1.66
CA GLU A 242 18.60 -2.97 1.80
C GLU A 242 18.02 -4.27 2.37
N ARG A 243 16.98 -4.16 3.21
CA ARG A 243 16.34 -5.29 3.90
C ARG A 243 15.03 -5.75 3.27
N ASP A 244 14.59 -5.11 2.19
CA ASP A 244 13.24 -5.31 1.63
C ASP A 244 12.93 -6.78 1.38
N TRP A 245 13.87 -7.52 0.78
CA TRP A 245 13.65 -8.94 0.47
C TRP A 245 13.70 -9.83 1.71
N GLY A 246 14.59 -9.54 2.66
CA GLY A 246 14.69 -10.29 3.91
C GLY A 246 13.44 -10.11 4.77
N ASP A 247 13.02 -8.87 4.98
CA ASP A 247 11.84 -8.53 5.77
C ASP A 247 10.57 -9.03 5.08
N CYS A 248 10.47 -8.90 3.75
CA CYS A 248 9.38 -9.50 2.97
C CYS A 248 9.33 -11.02 3.18
N PHE A 249 10.45 -11.73 3.06
CA PHE A 249 10.44 -13.17 3.24
C PHE A 249 10.05 -13.60 4.68
N LEU A 250 10.55 -12.90 5.70
CA LEU A 250 10.22 -13.18 7.10
C LEU A 250 8.74 -12.93 7.42
N ASN A 251 8.15 -11.92 6.80
CA ASN A 251 6.75 -11.54 7.00
C ASN A 251 5.78 -12.25 6.04
N ALA A 252 6.25 -13.22 5.26
CA ALA A 252 5.39 -14.01 4.39
C ALA A 252 4.31 -14.73 5.23
N PRO A 253 3.05 -14.79 4.75
CA PRO A 253 1.98 -15.48 5.47
C PRO A 253 2.37 -16.92 5.76
N GLN A 254 2.32 -17.29 7.03
CA GLN A 254 2.55 -18.66 7.46
C GLN A 254 1.28 -19.48 7.16
N PRO A 255 1.41 -20.76 6.76
CA PRO A 255 0.25 -21.63 6.68
C PRO A 255 -0.43 -21.66 8.06
N PRO A 256 -1.77 -21.73 8.13
CA PRO A 256 -2.44 -21.91 9.40
C PRO A 256 -1.85 -23.16 10.06
N HIS A 257 -1.40 -23.03 11.32
CA HIS A 257 -0.97 -24.17 12.10
C HIS A 257 -2.13 -25.17 12.12
N VAL A 258 -1.94 -26.32 11.47
CA VAL A 258 -2.80 -27.48 11.66
C VAL A 258 -2.50 -27.97 13.08
N LEU A 259 -3.34 -27.54 14.02
CA LEU A 259 -3.39 -28.10 15.38
C LEU A 259 -4.01 -29.50 15.33
#